data_AF-A0A800DIC2-F1
#
_entry.id   AF-A0A800DIC2-F1
#
_cell.length_a   1.000
_cell.length_b   1.000
_cell.length_c   1.000
_cell.angle_alpha   90.00
_cell.angle_beta   90.00
_cell.angle_gamma   90.00
#
_symmetry.space_group_name_H-M   'P 1'
#
loop_
_entity.id
_entity.type
_entity.pdbx_description
1 polymer ?
#
loop_
_entity_poly.entity_id
_entity_poly.type
_entity_poly.pdbx_seq_one_letter_code
_entity_poly.pdbx_strand_id
1 'polypeptide(L)'
;MTTPPSQRIQSSDIHHKAEELAALLPSLMVAAERVAATVSQGVHGRRSVGQGETFWQFRRYGFGDSTQLIDWRQSAKSQPVYVRETEWEAAQSVWSWRDGSQSMAYRSTDGLVNKIERADILLLALASLLIRGG
;
A
#
# COMPACT_ATOMS: atom_id res chain seq x y z
N MET A 1 18.62 -26.34 38.72
CA MET A 1 18.95 -25.57 37.50
C MET A 1 17.64 -25.04 36.92
N THR A 2 17.21 -23.88 37.42
CA THR A 2 15.91 -23.26 37.10
C THR A 2 16.05 -22.44 35.83
N THR A 3 15.44 -22.88 34.74
CA THR A 3 15.32 -22.11 33.50
C THR A 3 14.61 -20.78 33.80
N PRO A 4 15.18 -19.61 33.48
CA PRO A 4 14.50 -18.34 33.70
C PRO A 4 13.23 -18.29 32.84
N PRO A 5 12.15 -17.67 33.32
CA PRO A 5 10.91 -17.56 32.55
C PRO A 5 11.18 -16.76 31.29
N SER A 6 10.85 -17.35 30.13
CA SER A 6 10.87 -16.70 28.84
C SER A 6 9.93 -15.49 28.89
N GLN A 7 10.48 -14.28 29.05
CA GLN A 7 9.69 -13.05 29.02
C GLN A 7 9.08 -12.92 27.63
N ARG A 8 7.78 -13.20 27.54
CA ARG A 8 7.01 -13.01 26.31
C ARG A 8 6.93 -11.51 26.07
N ILE A 9 7.71 -11.01 25.11
CA ILE A 9 7.66 -9.61 24.69
C ILE A 9 6.22 -9.30 24.30
N GLN A 10 5.64 -8.22 24.84
CA GLN A 10 4.27 -7.85 24.50
C GLN A 10 4.22 -7.30 23.07
N SER A 11 3.10 -7.50 22.38
CA SER A 11 2.91 -7.02 21.00
C SER A 11 3.10 -5.50 20.86
N SER A 12 2.73 -4.74 21.89
CA SER A 12 2.95 -3.29 21.98
C SER A 12 4.44 -2.92 21.92
N ASP A 13 5.30 -3.69 22.58
CA ASP A 13 6.74 -3.42 22.66
C ASP A 13 7.42 -3.68 21.30
N ILE A 14 6.95 -4.70 20.58
CA ILE A 14 7.41 -5.00 19.22
C ILE A 14 7.03 -3.87 18.27
N HIS A 15 5.80 -3.38 18.37
CA HIS A 15 5.33 -2.25 17.56
C HIS A 15 6.13 -0.97 17.83
N HIS A 16 6.37 -0.64 19.09
CA HIS A 16 7.14 0.55 19.43
C HIS A 16 8.58 0.48 18.89
N LYS A 17 9.27 -0.64 19.09
CA LYS A 17 10.62 -0.85 18.56
C LYS A 17 10.68 -0.84 17.03
N ALA A 18 9.66 -1.37 16.37
CA ALA A 18 9.56 -1.36 14.92
C ALA A 18 9.43 0.07 14.38
N GLU A 19 8.58 0.89 15.02
CA GLU A 19 8.43 2.31 14.70
C GLU A 19 9.72 3.10 14.93
N GLU A 20 10.41 2.88 16.06
CA GLU A 20 11.71 3.53 16.34
C GLU A 20 12.75 3.22 15.25
N LEU A 21 12.83 1.97 14.79
CA LEU A 21 13.76 1.57 13.73
C LEU A 21 13.34 2.13 12.36
N ALA A 22 12.05 2.12 12.05
CA ALA A 22 11.52 2.66 10.80
C ALA A 22 11.67 4.20 10.73
N ALA A 23 11.60 4.90 11.86
CA ALA A 23 11.74 6.36 11.91
C ALA A 23 13.10 6.86 11.39
N LEU A 24 14.14 6.02 11.46
CA LEU A 24 15.49 6.33 11.01
C LEU A 24 15.70 6.15 9.50
N LEU A 25 14.70 5.62 8.79
CA LEU A 25 14.78 5.28 7.37
C LEU A 25 13.75 6.10 6.57
N PRO A 26 14.06 6.43 5.29
CA PRO A 26 13.08 7.04 4.40
C PRO A 26 11.93 6.07 4.12
N SER A 27 10.78 6.60 3.72
CA SER A 27 9.64 5.82 3.28
C SER A 27 10.02 4.85 2.16
N LEU A 28 9.47 3.64 2.20
CA LEU A 28 9.72 2.62 1.19
C LEU A 28 8.64 2.68 0.12
N MET A 29 8.97 3.23 -1.04
CA MET A 29 8.05 3.25 -2.19
C MET A 29 8.10 1.94 -2.95
N VAL A 30 6.94 1.43 -3.35
CA VAL A 30 6.85 0.27 -4.24
C VAL A 30 7.21 0.72 -5.66
N ALA A 31 8.41 0.36 -6.13
CA ALA A 31 8.84 0.67 -7.49
C ALA A 31 8.04 -0.17 -8.49
N ALA A 32 7.15 0.48 -9.23
CA ALA A 32 6.34 -0.17 -10.24
C ALA A 32 7.06 -0.22 -11.60
N GLU A 33 7.90 -1.24 -11.83
CA GLU A 33 8.45 -1.48 -13.18
C GLU A 33 7.34 -1.69 -14.24
N ARG A 34 6.12 -2.05 -13.82
CA ARG A 34 4.97 -2.25 -14.71
C ARG A 34 4.03 -1.05 -14.90
N VAL A 35 4.02 -0.05 -14.00
CA VAL A 35 3.17 1.15 -14.20
C VAL A 35 3.85 2.11 -15.19
N ALA A 36 5.19 2.17 -15.21
CA ALA A 36 5.92 2.97 -16.19
C ALA A 36 5.83 2.43 -17.63
N ALA A 37 5.75 1.10 -17.82
CA ALA A 37 5.70 0.49 -19.15
C ALA A 37 4.39 0.78 -19.91
N THR A 38 3.29 1.08 -19.21
CA THR A 38 2.02 1.48 -19.83
C THR A 38 1.88 3.00 -19.97
N VAL A 39 2.65 3.78 -19.18
CA VAL A 39 2.64 5.26 -19.21
C VAL A 39 3.66 5.84 -20.20
N SER A 40 4.72 5.10 -20.57
CA SER A 40 5.84 5.61 -21.39
C SER A 40 5.67 5.48 -22.92
N GLN A 41 4.56 4.95 -23.44
CA GLN A 41 4.33 4.87 -24.89
C GLN A 41 3.13 5.74 -25.29
N GLY A 42 3.36 7.06 -25.34
CA GLY A 42 2.39 8.00 -25.90
C GLY A 42 2.76 9.46 -25.67
N VAL A 43 3.61 10.03 -26.54
CA VAL A 43 4.04 11.44 -26.57
C VAL A 43 2.91 12.40 -27.03
N HIS A 44 1.65 12.05 -26.81
CA HIS A 44 0.51 12.96 -26.96
C HIS A 44 -0.45 12.73 -25.80
N GLY A 45 -0.70 13.80 -25.05
CA GLY A 45 -1.30 13.76 -23.72
C GLY A 45 -2.52 12.86 -23.59
N ARG A 46 -2.39 11.82 -22.76
CA ARG A 46 -3.55 11.09 -22.26
C ARG A 46 -3.59 11.26 -20.73
N ARG A 47 -4.35 12.27 -20.30
CA ARG A 47 -5.05 12.22 -19.01
C ARG A 47 -5.94 10.98 -19.06
N SER A 48 -5.52 9.90 -18.44
CA SER A 48 -6.23 8.62 -18.56
C SER A 48 -7.32 8.54 -17.50
N VAL A 49 -8.59 8.48 -17.95
CA VAL A 49 -9.74 8.15 -17.11
C VAL A 49 -9.59 6.71 -16.59
N GLY A 50 -9.95 6.45 -15.33
CA GLY A 50 -9.63 5.20 -14.64
C GLY A 50 -10.69 4.63 -13.72
N GLN A 51 -10.51 3.36 -13.35
CA GLN A 51 -11.29 2.66 -12.33
C GLN A 51 -10.87 3.11 -10.91
N GLY A 52 -10.94 4.40 -10.61
CA GLY A 52 -10.91 4.88 -9.22
C GLY A 52 -12.32 5.20 -8.73
N GLU A 53 -12.49 5.31 -7.42
CA GLU A 53 -13.78 5.70 -6.83
C GLU A 53 -13.90 7.24 -6.67
N THR A 54 -12.76 7.93 -6.70
CA THR A 54 -12.69 9.38 -6.51
C THR A 54 -13.17 10.15 -7.73
N PHE A 55 -14.03 11.14 -7.52
CA PHE A 55 -14.53 12.03 -8.56
C PHE A 55 -13.42 12.93 -9.11
N TRP A 56 -13.24 12.94 -10.43
CA TRP A 56 -12.27 13.82 -11.10
C TRP A 56 -12.96 15.06 -11.69
N GLN A 57 -13.85 14.87 -12.67
CA GLN A 57 -14.57 15.97 -13.30
C GLN A 57 -15.87 15.51 -13.96
N PHE A 58 -16.72 16.47 -14.33
CA PHE A 58 -17.80 16.25 -15.30
C PHE A 58 -17.33 16.62 -16.70
N ARG A 59 -17.55 15.73 -17.67
CA ARG A 59 -17.31 15.98 -19.09
C ARG A 59 -18.63 15.87 -19.85
N ARG A 60 -18.76 16.60 -20.96
CA ARG A 60 -19.89 16.40 -21.88
C ARG A 60 -19.84 15.00 -22.48
N TYR A 61 -21.00 14.34 -22.50
CA TYR A 61 -21.18 13.06 -23.18
C TYR A 61 -20.82 13.20 -24.67
N GLY A 62 -20.00 12.29 -25.15
CA GLY A 62 -19.55 12.19 -26.52
C GLY A 62 -19.81 10.81 -27.12
N PHE A 63 -19.62 10.70 -28.42
CA PHE A 63 -19.75 9.42 -29.12
C PHE A 63 -18.68 8.44 -28.63
N GLY A 64 -19.10 7.27 -28.14
CA GLY A 64 -18.22 6.24 -27.56
C GLY A 64 -18.23 6.17 -26.03
N ASP A 65 -18.88 7.11 -25.35
CA ASP A 65 -19.06 7.05 -23.90
C ASP A 65 -20.11 6.00 -23.51
N SER A 66 -19.85 5.26 -22.43
CA SER A 66 -20.86 4.37 -21.85
C SER A 66 -21.99 5.18 -21.22
N THR A 67 -23.23 4.81 -21.50
CA THR A 67 -24.41 5.45 -20.89
C THR A 67 -24.51 5.21 -19.38
N GLN A 68 -23.80 4.20 -18.85
CA GLN A 68 -23.72 3.94 -17.40
C GLN A 68 -22.93 5.00 -16.64
N LEU A 69 -22.08 5.77 -17.33
CA LEU A 69 -21.28 6.83 -16.73
C LEU A 69 -22.03 8.18 -16.70
N ILE A 70 -23.26 8.23 -17.22
CA ILE A 70 -24.07 9.46 -17.25
C ILE A 70 -24.49 9.82 -15.83
N ASP A 71 -24.16 11.04 -15.43
CA ASP A 71 -24.70 11.63 -14.22
C ASP A 71 -26.00 12.36 -14.57
N TRP A 72 -27.13 11.69 -14.32
CA TRP A 72 -28.46 12.24 -14.59
C TRP A 72 -28.78 13.45 -13.72
N ARG A 73 -28.22 13.54 -12.51
CA ARG A 73 -28.46 14.64 -11.58
C ARG A 73 -27.76 15.92 -12.05
N GLN A 74 -26.55 15.80 -12.57
CA GLN A 74 -25.82 16.92 -13.16
C GLN A 74 -26.43 17.31 -14.51
N SER A 75 -26.81 16.32 -15.34
CA SER A 75 -27.45 16.56 -16.64
C SER A 75 -28.81 17.25 -16.51
N ALA A 76 -29.58 17.00 -15.46
CA ALA A 76 -30.88 17.67 -15.25
C ALA A 76 -30.78 19.19 -15.01
N LYS A 77 -29.59 19.72 -14.68
CA LYS A 77 -29.39 21.15 -14.40
C LYS A 77 -29.15 22.00 -15.67
N SER A 78 -28.99 21.38 -16.83
CA SER A 78 -28.62 22.07 -18.07
C SER A 78 -29.00 21.28 -19.32
N GLN A 79 -29.04 21.90 -20.49
CA GLN A 79 -29.35 21.20 -21.74
C GLN A 79 -28.39 20.04 -22.10
N PRO A 80 -27.06 20.13 -21.87
CA PRO A 80 -26.13 19.06 -22.24
C PRO A 80 -26.17 17.86 -21.29
N VAL A 81 -25.91 16.67 -21.82
CA VAL A 81 -25.70 15.44 -21.03
C VAL A 81 -24.24 15.38 -20.56
N TYR A 82 -24.05 15.04 -19.28
CA TYR A 82 -22.74 14.95 -18.64
C TYR A 82 -22.44 13.53 -18.19
N VAL A 83 -21.20 13.10 -18.41
CA VAL A 83 -20.62 11.90 -17.82
C VAL A 83 -19.73 12.29 -16.65
N ARG A 84 -19.74 11.45 -15.62
CA ARG A 84 -18.85 11.57 -14.46
C ARG A 84 -17.57 10.78 -14.74
N GLU A 85 -16.44 11.45 -14.72
CA GLU A 85 -15.13 10.81 -14.80
C GLU A 85 -14.54 10.65 -13.39
N THR A 86 -13.90 9.50 -13.20
CA THR A 86 -13.20 9.14 -11.97
C THR A 86 -11.71 9.20 -12.16
N GLU A 87 -11.00 9.53 -11.09
CA GLU A 87 -9.53 9.55 -11.06
C GLU A 87 -8.99 8.12 -11.25
N TRP A 88 -7.80 8.00 -11.85
CA TRP A 88 -7.14 6.71 -11.99
C TRP A 88 -6.41 6.39 -10.67
N GLU A 89 -6.99 5.51 -9.87
CA GLU A 89 -6.37 5.01 -8.64
C GLU A 89 -5.59 3.72 -8.97
N ALA A 90 -4.26 3.77 -8.92
CA ALA A 90 -3.43 2.58 -9.01
C ALA A 90 -3.36 1.90 -7.62
N ALA A 91 -4.21 0.92 -7.38
CA ALA A 91 -4.10 0.11 -6.16
C ALA A 91 -2.82 -0.76 -6.22
N GLN A 92 -1.97 -0.67 -5.19
CA GLN A 92 -0.80 -1.54 -5.00
C GLN A 92 -1.05 -2.47 -3.82
N SER A 93 -0.80 -3.77 -4.02
CA SER A 93 -0.89 -4.78 -2.97
C SER A 93 0.50 -5.33 -2.68
N VAL A 94 0.94 -5.21 -1.42
CA VAL A 94 2.19 -5.81 -0.94
C VAL A 94 1.85 -6.90 0.07
N TRP A 95 2.37 -8.10 -0.17
CA TRP A 95 2.31 -9.19 0.80
C TRP A 95 3.67 -9.31 1.48
N SER A 96 3.66 -9.44 2.81
CA SER A 96 4.88 -9.63 3.59
C SER A 96 4.64 -10.70 4.64
N TRP A 97 5.61 -11.60 4.81
CA TRP A 97 5.56 -12.68 5.77
C TRP A 97 6.97 -12.99 6.29
N ARG A 98 7.04 -13.62 7.46
CA ARG A 98 8.27 -14.17 8.04
C ARG A 98 8.17 -15.70 8.13
N ASP A 99 9.30 -16.42 8.22
CA ASP A 99 9.35 -17.90 8.30
C ASP A 99 8.93 -18.45 9.67
N GLY A 100 8.05 -19.47 9.72
CA GLY A 100 7.41 -20.03 10.93
C GLY A 100 8.02 -21.31 11.43
N SER A 101 9.09 -21.76 10.79
CA SER A 101 9.76 -22.99 11.16
C SER A 101 10.36 -22.93 12.57
N GLN A 102 10.55 -24.10 13.18
CA GLN A 102 11.20 -24.23 14.50
C GLN A 102 12.62 -23.62 14.53
N SER A 103 13.28 -23.52 13.37
CA SER A 103 14.60 -22.91 13.25
C SER A 103 14.63 -21.44 13.71
N MET A 104 13.48 -20.77 13.73
CA MET A 104 13.34 -19.37 14.15
C MET A 104 13.38 -19.19 15.67
N ALA A 105 13.29 -20.28 16.45
CA ALA A 105 13.56 -20.28 17.90
C ALA A 105 15.07 -20.27 18.23
N TYR A 106 15.94 -20.31 17.22
CA TYR A 106 17.39 -20.28 17.42
C TYR A 106 17.88 -18.91 17.92
N ARG A 107 18.86 -18.95 18.82
CA ARG A 107 19.74 -17.84 19.23
C ARG A 107 21.17 -18.35 19.33
N SER A 108 22.15 -17.52 19.01
CA SER A 108 23.57 -17.93 19.06
C SER A 108 24.21 -17.81 20.45
N THR A 109 23.64 -16.99 21.34
CA THR A 109 24.14 -16.76 22.70
C THR A 109 22.97 -16.43 23.62
N ASP A 110 23.04 -16.80 24.89
CA ASP A 110 21.94 -16.65 25.87
C ASP A 110 21.52 -15.19 26.13
N GLY A 111 22.39 -14.22 25.82
CA GLY A 111 22.07 -12.79 25.93
C GLY A 111 21.38 -12.18 24.70
N LEU A 112 21.19 -12.95 23.63
CA LEU A 112 20.56 -12.47 22.40
C LEU A 112 19.10 -12.93 22.29
N VAL A 113 18.30 -12.10 21.65
CA VAL A 113 16.92 -12.43 21.26
C VAL A 113 16.91 -13.53 20.19
N ASN A 114 15.81 -14.28 20.16
CA ASN A 114 15.62 -15.31 19.15
C ASN A 114 15.44 -14.68 17.75
N LYS A 115 15.77 -15.44 16.70
CA LYS A 115 15.57 -15.02 15.31
C LYS A 115 14.13 -14.56 15.02
N ILE A 116 13.14 -15.24 15.60
CA ILE A 116 11.72 -14.91 15.39
C ILE A 116 11.37 -13.50 15.88
N GLU A 117 11.83 -13.12 17.08
CA GLU A 117 11.55 -11.80 17.65
C GLU A 117 12.18 -10.69 16.79
N ARG A 118 13.39 -10.94 16.27
CA ARG A 118 14.04 -10.00 15.36
C ARG A 118 13.30 -9.89 14.02
N ALA A 119 12.82 -11.01 13.49
CA ALA A 119 12.06 -11.04 12.25
C ALA A 119 10.71 -10.31 12.38
N ASP A 120 10.02 -10.43 13.51
CA ASP A 120 8.76 -9.73 13.77
C ASP A 120 8.95 -8.21 13.77
N ILE A 121 10.00 -7.72 14.45
CA ILE A 121 10.35 -6.29 14.48
C ILE A 121 10.68 -5.79 13.06
N LEU A 122 11.50 -6.53 12.30
CA LEU A 122 11.89 -6.14 10.94
C LEU A 122 10.70 -6.12 9.98
N LEU A 123 9.82 -7.12 10.07
CA LEU A 123 8.62 -7.20 9.24
C LEU A 123 7.71 -6.01 9.51
N LEU A 124 7.50 -5.67 10.77
CA LEU A 124 6.64 -4.54 11.16
C LEU A 124 7.27 -3.19 10.79
N ALA A 125 8.58 -3.05 10.93
CA ALA A 125 9.29 -1.84 10.50
C ALA A 125 9.19 -1.63 8.98
N LEU A 126 9.35 -2.70 8.19
CA LEU A 126 9.15 -2.66 6.74
C LEU A 126 7.71 -2.31 6.37
N ALA A 127 6.72 -2.89 7.06
CA ALA A 127 5.32 -2.55 6.85
C ALA A 127 5.03 -1.07 7.15
N SER A 128 5.57 -0.53 8.25
CA SER A 128 5.46 0.90 8.57
C SER A 128 6.09 1.79 7.49
N LEU A 129 7.28 1.42 6.99
CA LEU A 129 7.92 2.14 5.88
C LEU A 129 7.12 2.10 4.58
N LEU A 130 6.47 0.97 4.25
CA LEU A 130 5.60 0.82 3.09
C LEU A 130 4.33 1.68 3.23
N ILE A 131 3.68 1.66 4.39
CA ILE A 131 2.50 2.49 4.66
C ILE A 131 2.83 3.98 4.53
N ARG A 132 4.03 4.41 4.96
CA ARG A 132 4.51 5.79 4.77
C ARG A 132 4.82 6.12 3.31
N GLY A 133 5.11 5.11 2.48
CA GLY A 133 5.48 5.25 1.08
C GLY A 133 4.30 5.36 0.10
N GLY A 134 3.09 4.94 0.52
CA GLY A 134 1.90 4.91 -0.32
C GLY A 134 1.68 3.57 -1.03
#